data_AF-A0A6C0HQ54-F1
#
_entry.id   AF-A0A6C0HQ54-F1
#
_cell.length_a   1.000
_cell.length_b   1.000
_cell.length_c   1.000
_cell.angle_alpha   90.00
_cell.angle_beta   90.00
_cell.angle_gamma   90.00
#
_symmetry.space_group_name_H-M   'P 1'
#
loop_
_entity.id
_entity.type
_entity.pdbx_description
1 polymer ?
#
loop_
_entity_poly.entity_id
_entity_poly.type
_entity_poly.pdbx_seq_one_letter_code
_entity_poly.pdbx_strand_id
1 'polypeptide(L)' 'MIFRNSDGLLVDIKRSDFKNDQLFYSKIMSIKVKKERKQQTVHSALMVKTSTNSGLYSKQAIDKLMLELS' A
#
# COMPACT_ATOMS: atom_id res chain seq x y z
N MET A 1 -7.05 -3.16 -19.07
CA MET A 1 -7.20 -3.85 -17.76
C MET A 1 -8.36 -3.19 -17.06
N ILE A 2 -9.31 -3.97 -16.53
CA ILE A 2 -10.52 -3.43 -15.93
C ILE A 2 -10.30 -3.18 -14.43
N PHE A 3 -10.62 -1.97 -13.99
CA PHE A 3 -10.56 -1.54 -12.60
C PHE A 3 -11.92 -1.04 -12.13
N ARG A 4 -12.14 -1.03 -10.82
CA ARG A 4 -13.35 -0.48 -10.22
C ARG A 4 -13.02 0.86 -9.57
N ASN A 5 -13.77 1.90 -9.95
CA ASN A 5 -13.65 3.22 -9.35
C ASN A 5 -14.26 3.26 -7.94
N SER A 6 -14.00 4.36 -7.22
CA SER A 6 -14.61 4.64 -5.90
C SER A 6 -16.14 4.54 -5.91
N ASP A 7 -16.74 4.88 -7.05
CA ASP A 7 -18.19 4.92 -7.23
C ASP A 7 -18.77 3.56 -7.61
N GLY A 8 -17.93 2.53 -7.68
CA GLY A 8 -18.32 1.17 -8.04
C GLY A 8 -18.42 0.92 -9.56
N LEU A 9 -18.26 1.95 -10.38
CA LEU A 9 -18.22 1.85 -11.85
C LEU A 9 -16.95 1.14 -12.33
N LEU A 10 -17.09 0.39 -13.42
CA LEU A 10 -15.97 -0.26 -14.08
C LEU A 10 -15.32 0.71 -15.06
N VAL A 11 -13.99 0.78 -15.03
CA VAL A 11 -13.18 1.59 -15.94
C VAL A 11 -12.12 0.69 -16.56
N ASP A 12 -12.04 0.71 -17.89
CA ASP A 12 -10.93 0.07 -18.59
C ASP A 12 -9.77 1.06 -18.72
N ILE A 13 -8.58 0.60 -18.35
CA ILE A 13 -7.32 1.36 -18.44
C ILE A 13 -6.35 0.52 -19.24
N LYS A 14 -5.95 1.03 -20.41
CA LYS A 14 -4.99 0.34 -21.29
C LYS A 14 -3.60 0.87 -21.03
N ARG A 15 -2.61 -0.03 -20.98
CA ARG A 15 -1.19 0.35 -20.80
C ARG A 15 -0.68 1.20 -21.97
N SER A 16 -1.22 0.99 -23.17
CA SER A 16 -0.92 1.75 -24.39
C SER A 16 -1.22 3.25 -24.26
N ASP A 17 -2.13 3.64 -23.37
CA ASP A 17 -2.57 5.03 -23.23
C ASP A 17 -1.55 5.87 -22.42
N PHE A 18 -0.49 5.24 -21.91
CA PHE A 18 0.51 5.86 -21.06
C PHE A 18 1.89 5.81 -21.70
N LYS A 19 2.63 6.92 -21.57
CA LYS A 19 3.99 7.05 -22.12
C LYS A 19 5.00 6.10 -21.45
N ASN A 20 4.74 5.71 -20.20
CA ASN A 20 5.60 4.81 -19.44
C ASN A 20 4.79 4.09 -18.36
N ASP A 21 5.42 3.06 -17.80
CA ASP A 21 4.83 2.21 -16.77
C ASP A 21 4.55 2.95 -15.46
N GLN A 22 5.40 3.92 -15.11
CA GLN A 22 5.24 4.71 -13.88
C GLN A 22 3.92 5.47 -13.88
N LEU A 23 3.56 6.11 -15.00
CA LEU A 23 2.28 6.83 -15.15
C LEU A 23 1.09 5.88 -15.11
N PHE A 24 1.20 4.72 -15.75
CA PHE A 24 0.18 3.68 -15.71
C PHE A 24 -0.09 3.20 -14.28
N TYR A 25 0.96 2.81 -13.55
CA TYR A 25 0.82 2.37 -12.15
C TYR A 25 0.31 3.48 -11.23
N SER A 26 0.80 4.72 -11.40
CA SER A 26 0.30 5.88 -10.66
C SER A 26 -1.20 6.06 -10.83
N LYS A 27 -1.70 5.91 -12.06
CA LYS A 27 -3.15 5.99 -12.36
C LYS A 27 -3.93 4.91 -11.62
N ILE A 28 -3.48 3.66 -11.66
CA ILE A 28 -4.13 2.55 -10.95
C ILE A 28 -4.17 2.81 -9.44
N MET A 29 -3.05 3.26 -8.87
CA MET A 29 -2.98 3.56 -7.43
C MET A 29 -3.89 4.71 -7.05
N SER A 30 -4.01 5.74 -7.89
CA SER A 30 -4.91 6.87 -7.66
C SER A 30 -6.38 6.45 -7.56
N ILE A 31 -6.78 5.38 -8.27
CA ILE A 31 -8.14 4.85 -8.24
C ILE A 31 -8.41 4.10 -6.94
N LYS A 32 -7.44 3.33 -6.45
CA LYS A 32 -7.54 2.59 -5.19
C LYS A 32 -7.52 3.50 -3.96
N VAL A 33 -6.64 4.49 -3.95
CA VAL A 33 -6.34 5.34 -2.76
C VAL A 33 -7.39 6.45 -2.54
N LYS A 34 -8.20 6.81 -3.54
CA LYS A 34 -9.29 7.79 -3.37
C LYS A 34 -10.32 7.38 -2.31
N LYS A 35 -10.43 6.09 -1.98
CA LYS A 35 -11.33 5.60 -0.91
C LYS A 35 -10.81 5.92 0.49
N GLU A 36 -9.50 6.09 0.64
CA GLU A 36 -8.83 6.30 1.94
C GLU A 36 -8.55 7.79 2.21
N ARG A 37 -8.42 8.62 1.17
CA ARG A 37 -8.07 10.05 1.27
C ARG A 37 -9.25 11.02 1.46
N LYS A 38 -10.33 10.62 2.15
CA LYS A 38 -11.22 11.63 2.77
C LYS A 38 -10.67 12.17 4.09
N GLN A 39 -9.57 11.62 4.59
CA GLN A 39 -8.82 12.17 5.73
C GLN A 39 -7.33 11.89 5.52
N GLN A 40 -6.59 12.85 4.97
CA GLN A 40 -5.21 13.18 5.36
C GLN A 40 -4.61 14.13 4.33
N THR A 41 -4.73 15.39 4.68
CA THR A 41 -3.88 16.48 4.22
C THR A 41 -2.41 16.10 4.48
N VAL A 42 -1.57 16.31 3.46
CA VAL A 42 -0.10 16.33 3.47
C VAL A 42 0.62 15.08 4.01
N HIS A 43 1.23 14.30 3.12
CA HIS A 43 2.69 14.17 3.08
C HIS A 43 3.12 13.52 1.76
N SER A 44 4.03 14.23 1.12
CA SER A 44 4.78 13.88 -0.08
C SER A 44 5.44 12.51 -0.02
N ALA A 45 5.34 11.81 -1.16
CA ALA A 45 6.31 10.86 -1.73
C ALA A 45 7.55 10.51 -0.88
N LEU A 46 7.49 9.39 -0.17
CA LEU A 46 8.61 8.44 -0.01
C LEU A 46 8.05 7.15 0.61
N MET A 47 7.80 6.11 -0.19
CA MET A 47 7.73 4.75 0.37
C MET A 47 9.16 4.32 0.69
N VAL A 48 9.68 4.84 1.80
CA VAL A 48 10.77 4.16 2.51
C VAL A 48 10.12 2.93 3.12
N LYS A 49 10.28 1.77 2.47
CA LYS A 49 10.12 0.49 3.16
C LYS A 49 11.29 0.35 4.15
N THR A 50 11.27 1.08 5.26
CA THR A 50 11.92 0.58 6.45
C THR A 50 11.03 -0.52 6.96
N SER A 51 11.47 -1.77 6.81
CA SER A 51 10.89 -2.90 7.52
C SER A 51 11.14 -2.70 9.02
N THR A 52 10.38 -1.81 9.65
CA THR A 52 10.22 -1.72 11.10
C THR A 52 8.83 -2.21 11.45
N ASN A 53 8.42 -3.34 10.85
CA ASN A 53 7.51 -4.22 11.54
C ASN A 53 8.35 -4.94 12.60
N SER A 54 8.70 -4.23 13.68
CA SER A 54 8.85 -4.90 14.96
C SER A 54 7.44 -5.41 15.27
N GLY A 55 7.12 -6.62 14.80
CA GLY A 55 5.90 -7.30 15.17
C GLY A 55 5.76 -7.14 16.68
N LEU A 56 4.63 -6.59 17.12
CA LEU A 56 4.31 -6.47 18.53
C LEU A 56 4.09 -7.90 19.06
N TYR A 57 5.17 -8.63 19.29
CA TYR A 57 5.11 -9.93 19.94
C TYR A 57 4.69 -9.70 21.38
N SER A 58 3.80 -10.56 21.89
CA SER A 58 3.48 -10.53 23.31
C SER A 58 4.78 -10.77 24.10
N LYS A 59 4.93 -10.10 25.25
CA LYS A 59 6.10 -10.28 26.13
C LYS A 59 6.37 -11.77 26.40
N GLN A 60 5.30 -12.55 26.58
CA GLN A 60 5.37 -14.00 26.81
C GLN A 60 6.04 -14.76 25.65
N ALA A 61 5.79 -14.36 24.39
CA ALA A 61 6.41 -14.99 23.23
C ALA A 61 7.91 -14.69 23.15
N ILE A 62 8.31 -13.46 23.51
CA ILE A 62 9.72 -13.05 23.55
C ILE A 62 10.45 -13.82 24.65
N ASP A 63 9.89 -13.87 25.86
CA ASP A 63 10.50 -14.56 27.00
C ASP A 63 10.71 -16.06 26.71
N LYS A 64 9.72 -16.70 26.06
CA LYS A 64 9.80 -18.12 25.69
C LYS A 64 10.94 -18.41 24.70
N LEU A 65 11.11 -17.56 23.69
CA LEU A 65 12.17 -17.70 22.71
C LEU A 65 13.56 -17.52 23.35
N MET A 66 13.70 -16.56 24.27
CA MET A 66 14.97 -16.33 24.96
C MET A 66 15.39 -17.53 25.82
N LEU A 67 14.41 -18.19 26.45
CA LEU A 67 14.66 -19.41 27.22
C LEU A 67 15.12 -20.59 26.36
N GLU A 68 14.57 -20.71 25.13
CA GLU A 68 14.91 -21.80 24.19
C GLU A 68 16.31 -21.63 23.56
N LEU A 69 16.82 -20.40 23.52
CA LEU A 69 18.14 -20.07 22.98
C LEU A 69 19.27 -20.11 24.03
N SER A 70 18.95 -20.31 25.31
CA SER A 70 19.92 -20.48 26.41
C SER A 70 20.21 -21.96 26.66
#